data_AF-A0A6M0BLN6-F1
#
_entry.id   AF-A0A6M0BLN6-F1
#
_cell.length_a   1.000
_cell.length_b   1.000
_cell.length_c   1.000
_cell.angle_alpha   90.00
_cell.angle_beta   90.00
_cell.angle_gamma   90.00
#
_symmetry.space_group_name_H-M   'P 1'
#
loop_
_entity.id
_entity.type
_entity.pdbx_description
1 polymer ?
#
loop_
_entity_poly.entity_id
_entity_poly.type
_entity_poly.pdbx_seq_one_letter_code
_entity_poly.pdbx_strand_id
1 'polypeptide(L)'
;MTRGQQYACEVSSCLENARYLYKRLEEIGYKPFLNDFSTTVVFDKPSIKICQKWQLATEGSLAHIVVMQHLSQMKIDLFIDDLLA
;
A
#
# COMPACT_ATOMS: atom_id res chain seq x y z
N MET A 1 -9.74 25.38 -14.01
CA MET A 1 -9.30 23.97 -13.91
C MET A 1 -10.54 23.08 -13.94
N THR A 2 -10.73 22.29 -15.01
CA THR A 2 -11.88 21.37 -15.14
C THR A 2 -11.59 20.08 -14.35
N ARG A 3 -12.58 19.56 -13.61
CA ARG A 3 -12.51 18.31 -12.79
C ARG A 3 -11.74 17.16 -13.46
N GLY A 4 -11.79 17.03 -14.79
CA GLY A 4 -11.07 16.01 -15.55
C GLY A 4 -9.55 15.97 -15.38
N GLN A 5 -8.88 17.10 -15.11
CA GLN A 5 -7.42 17.11 -14.94
C GLN A 5 -6.96 16.67 -13.54
N GLN A 6 -7.84 16.71 -12.53
CA GLN A 6 -7.49 16.27 -11.17
C GLN A 6 -7.30 14.75 -11.09
N TYR A 7 -8.10 13.98 -11.84
CA TYR A 7 -8.02 12.52 -11.84
C TYR A 7 -6.69 11.97 -12.36
N ALA A 8 -6.08 12.61 -13.36
CA ALA A 8 -4.79 12.15 -13.91
C ALA A 8 -3.65 12.30 -12.90
N CYS A 9 -3.59 13.44 -12.20
CA CYS A 9 -2.60 13.65 -11.13
C CYS A 9 -2.86 12.70 -9.95
N GLU A 10 -4.13 12.49 -9.56
CA GLU A 10 -4.50 11.59 -8.47
C GLU A 10 -4.09 10.14 -8.75
N VAL A 11 -4.32 9.65 -9.97
CA VAL A 11 -3.91 8.30 -10.37
C VAL A 11 -2.38 8.17 -10.37
N SER A 12 -1.66 9.16 -10.89
CA SER A 12 -0.19 9.17 -10.86
C SER A 12 0.35 9.08 -9.44
N SER A 13 -0.20 9.87 -8.51
CA SER A 13 0.18 9.82 -7.10
C SER A 13 -0.12 8.47 -6.45
N CYS A 14 -1.24 7.83 -6.79
CA CYS A 14 -1.56 6.50 -6.27
C CYS A 14 -0.58 5.44 -6.77
N LEU A 15 -0.18 5.49 -8.04
CA LEU A 15 0.82 4.58 -8.60
C LEU A 15 2.20 4.78 -7.97
N GLU A 16 2.60 6.03 -7.74
CA GLU A 16 3.86 6.36 -7.07
C GLU A 16 3.87 5.87 -5.62
N ASN A 17 2.77 6.08 -4.88
CA ASN A 17 2.62 5.60 -3.51
C ASN A 17 2.56 4.07 -3.43
N ALA A 18 1.98 3.39 -4.43
CA ALA A 18 2.01 1.93 -4.50
C ALA A 18 3.43 1.40 -4.67
N ARG A 19 4.23 2.02 -5.55
CA ARG A 19 5.66 1.69 -5.70
C ARG A 19 6.45 1.99 -4.44
N TYR A 20 6.13 3.09 -3.75
CA TYR A 20 6.74 3.42 -2.46
C TYR A 20 6.44 2.33 -1.42
N LEU A 21 5.18 1.94 -1.24
CA LEU A 21 4.79 0.87 -0.33
C LEU A 21 5.48 -0.45 -0.67
N TYR A 22 5.53 -0.83 -1.96
CA TYR A 22 6.25 -2.02 -2.42
C TYR A 22 7.71 -1.98 -1.96
N LYS A 23 8.42 -0.87 -2.21
CA LYS A 23 9.84 -0.75 -1.87
C LYS A 23 10.07 -0.84 -0.36
N ARG A 24 9.23 -0.16 0.44
CA ARG A 24 9.35 -0.19 1.91
C ARG A 24 9.10 -1.59 2.48
N LEU A 25 8.15 -2.34 1.92
CA LEU A 25 7.90 -3.74 2.29
C LEU A 25 9.09 -4.65 1.94
N GLU A 26 9.69 -4.45 0.77
CA GLU A 26 10.89 -5.20 0.35
C GLU A 26 12.08 -4.92 1.28
N GLU A 27 12.28 -3.66 1.68
CA GLU A 27 13.34 -3.22 2.62
C GLU A 27 13.24 -3.89 4.00
N ILE A 28 12.04 -4.16 4.49
CA ILE A 28 11.81 -4.85 5.78
C ILE A 28 11.77 -6.38 5.66
N GLY A 29 12.04 -6.93 4.47
CA GLY A 29 12.17 -8.37 4.24
C GLY A 29 10.87 -9.11 3.88
N TYR A 30 9.79 -8.40 3.58
CA TYR A 30 8.58 -9.01 3.03
C TYR A 30 8.78 -9.31 1.53
N LYS A 31 7.92 -10.17 0.98
CA LYS A 31 7.85 -10.44 -0.47
C LYS A 31 6.61 -9.77 -1.07
N PRO A 32 6.62 -8.43 -1.25
CA PRO A 32 5.52 -7.76 -1.90
C PRO A 32 5.45 -8.12 -3.38
N PHE A 33 4.24 -8.04 -3.93
CA PHE A 33 3.93 -8.16 -5.33
C PHE A 33 3.07 -6.97 -5.74
N LEU A 34 3.53 -6.26 -6.76
CA LEU A 34 2.84 -5.12 -7.35
C LEU A 34 2.86 -5.28 -8.87
N ASN A 35 1.69 -5.20 -9.49
CA ASN A 35 1.59 -5.14 -10.94
C ASN A 35 1.83 -3.70 -11.44
N ASP A 36 2.54 -3.52 -12.56
CA ASP A 36 3.05 -2.21 -13.03
C ASP A 36 1.98 -1.11 -13.19
N PHE A 37 0.74 -1.51 -13.47
CA PHE A 37 -0.41 -0.62 -13.67
C PHE A 37 -1.46 -0.71 -12.55
N SER A 38 -1.15 -1.44 -11.48
CA SER A 38 -2.05 -1.61 -10.33
C SER A 38 -1.64 -0.70 -9.19
N THR A 39 -2.61 -0.29 -8.38
CA THR A 39 -2.37 0.35 -7.09
C THR A 39 -2.51 -0.63 -5.93
N THR A 40 -2.77 -1.91 -6.22
CA THR A 40 -2.91 -2.96 -5.21
C THR A 40 -1.58 -3.66 -4.99
N VAL A 41 -1.06 -3.57 -3.77
CA VAL A 41 0.15 -4.28 -3.34
C VAL A 41 -0.29 -5.50 -2.52
N VAL A 42 0.16 -6.68 -2.93
CA VAL A 42 -0.09 -7.96 -2.23
C VAL A 42 1.20 -8.37 -1.53
N PHE A 43 1.14 -8.90 -0.31
CA PHE A 43 2.32 -9.33 0.44
C PHE A 43 1.95 -10.41 1.47
N ASP A 44 2.95 -11.00 2.11
CA ASP A 44 2.73 -11.99 3.17
C ASP A 44 1.88 -11.39 4.31
N LYS A 45 0.88 -12.15 4.75
CA LYS A 45 -0.06 -11.67 5.77
C LYS A 45 0.67 -11.38 7.09
N PRO A 46 0.61 -10.14 7.59
CA PRO A 46 1.21 -9.80 8.88
C PRO A 46 0.36 -10.34 10.03
N SER A 47 0.73 -10.01 11.27
CA SER A 47 -0.03 -10.44 12.44
C SER A 47 -1.50 -9.96 12.38
N ILE A 48 -2.41 -10.73 13.00
CA ILE A 48 -3.85 -10.42 13.02
C ILE A 48 -4.12 -9.02 13.60
N LYS A 49 -3.31 -8.58 14.58
CA LYS A 49 -3.43 -7.25 15.18
C LYS A 49 -3.20 -6.14 14.15
N ILE A 50 -2.16 -6.26 13.32
CA ILE A 50 -1.87 -5.30 12.26
C ILE A 50 -2.96 -5.33 11.20
N CYS A 51 -3.41 -6.54 10.81
CA CYS A 51 -4.52 -6.70 9.88
C CYS A 51 -5.78 -5.97 10.36
N GLN A 52 -6.12 -6.07 11.64
CA GLN A 52 -7.28 -5.40 12.23
C GLN A 52 -7.08 -3.89 12.37
N LYS A 53 -5.91 -3.43 12.82
CA LYS A 53 -5.58 -2.01 13.01
C LYS A 53 -5.67 -1.25 11.68
N TRP A 54 -5.13 -1.83 10.62
CA TRP A 54 -5.08 -1.22 9.29
C TRP A 54 -6.17 -1.70 8.33
N GLN A 55 -7.10 -2.53 8.83
CA GLN A 55 -8.20 -3.12 8.06
C GLN A 55 -7.73 -3.75 6.74
N LEU A 56 -6.63 -4.50 6.82
CA LEU A 56 -6.05 -5.17 5.66
C LEU A 56 -7.02 -6.22 5.14
N ALA A 57 -7.22 -6.24 3.84
CA ALA A 57 -7.91 -7.35 3.21
C ALA A 57 -6.96 -8.54 3.16
N THR A 58 -7.39 -9.68 3.71
CA THR A 58 -6.56 -10.88 3.80
C THR A 58 -7.25 -12.06 3.15
N GLU A 59 -6.49 -12.83 2.39
CA GLU A 59 -6.94 -14.07 1.76
C GLU A 59 -5.91 -15.16 2.08
N GLY A 60 -6.31 -16.16 2.88
CA GLY A 60 -5.41 -17.20 3.36
C GLY A 60 -4.19 -16.64 4.11
N SER A 61 -3.00 -16.88 3.56
CA SER A 61 -1.70 -16.43 4.06
C SER A 61 -1.21 -15.12 3.46
N LEU A 62 -2.01 -14.46 2.60
CA LEU A 62 -1.66 -13.20 1.94
C LEU A 62 -2.53 -12.06 2.44
N ALA A 63 -1.96 -10.85 2.45
CA ALA A 63 -2.67 -9.60 2.67
C ALA A 63 -2.51 -8.71 1.43
N HIS A 64 -3.51 -7.87 1.16
CA HIS A 64 -3.44 -6.88 0.10
C HIS A 64 -3.91 -5.50 0.58
N ILE A 65 -3.21 -4.47 0.11
CA ILE A 65 -3.52 -3.07 0.35
C ILE A 65 -3.80 -2.40 -0.98
N VAL A 66 -4.95 -1.74 -1.08
CA VAL A 66 -5.29 -0.91 -2.23
C VAL A 66 -4.85 0.52 -1.94
N VAL A 67 -3.83 0.98 -2.67
CA VAL A 67 -3.34 2.35 -2.55
C VAL A 67 -4.30 3.28 -3.28
N MET A 68 -4.91 4.17 -2.50
CA MET A 68 -5.87 5.17 -2.97
C MET A 68 -5.41 6.56 -2.53
N GLN A 69 -6.09 7.60 -3.01
CA GLN A 69 -5.78 9.02 -2.76
C GLN A 69 -5.55 9.41 -1.29
N HIS A 70 -6.10 8.66 -0.33
CA HIS A 70 -5.93 8.95 1.11
C HIS A 70 -4.63 8.40 1.71
N LEU A 71 -3.90 7.53 0.98
CA LEU A 71 -2.67 6.89 1.42
C LEU A 71 -1.49 7.75 0.97
N SER A 72 -0.99 8.58 1.87
CA SER A 72 0.24 9.36 1.70
C SER A 72 1.47 8.55 2.13
N GLN A 73 2.66 8.95 1.67
CA GLN A 73 3.93 8.36 2.11
C GLN A 73 4.07 8.31 3.64
N MET A 74 3.64 9.36 4.34
CA MET A 74 3.62 9.39 5.81
C MET A 74 2.76 8.28 6.43
N LYS A 75 1.60 7.96 5.86
CA LYS A 75 0.77 6.84 6.34
C LYS A 75 1.39 5.49 6.02
N ILE A 76 2.07 5.39 4.88
CA ILE A 76 2.84 4.20 4.51
C ILE A 76 3.96 3.98 5.52
N ASP A 77 4.72 5.02 5.88
CA ASP A 77 5.79 4.91 6.86
C ASP A 77 5.25 4.51 8.24
N LEU A 78 4.14 5.10 8.70
CA LEU A 78 3.46 4.67 9.94
C LEU A 78 3.03 3.21 9.90
N PHE A 79 2.56 2.72 8.75
CA PHE A 79 2.20 1.31 8.57
C PHE A 79 3.43 0.40 8.63
N ILE A 80 4.55 0.81 8.02
CA ILE A 80 5.81 0.06 8.03
C ILE A 80 6.42 0.03 9.43
N ASP A 81 6.38 1.14 10.16
CA ASP A 81 6.84 1.20 11.56
C ASP A 81 6.01 0.26 12.45
N ASP A 82 4.69 0.24 12.26
CA ASP A 82 3.79 -0.70 12.94
C ASP A 82 4.07 -2.17 12.58
N LEU A 83 4.56 -2.46 11.38
CA LEU A 83 4.95 -3.82 10.97
C LEU A 83 6.28 -4.28 11.60
N LEU A 84 7.16 -3.33 11.92
CA LEU A 84 8.45 -3.58 12.57
C LEU A 84 8.34 -3.67 14.10
N ALA A 85 7.29 -3.11 14.69
CA ALA A 85 7.00 -3.10 16.12
C ALA A 85 6.50 -4.46 16.66
#